data_AF-S8B1L6-F1
#
_entry.id   AF-S8B1L6-F1
#
_cell.length_a   1.000
_cell.length_b   1.000
_cell.length_c   1.000
_cell.angle_alpha   90.00
_cell.angle_beta   90.00
_cell.angle_gamma   90.00
#
_symmetry.space_group_name_H-M   'P 1'
#
loop_
_entity.id
_entity.type
_entity.pdbx_description
1 polymer ?
#
loop_
_entity_poly.entity_id
_entity_poly.type
_entity_poly.pdbx_seq_one_letter_code
_entity_poly.pdbx_strand_id
1 'polypeptide(L)'
;MQFSLVSVFLSTLGLASALHNGLAATWNATDFELECSPGGCTYRFNISAPATENAPGFDTSCEGITPNATRCDDEAITASVSPLTHPLWNVKVQHEWHEDEEDFNAQATYWQAGTTNVTETTTTFLIKPNVFYGVA
;
A
#
# COMPACT_ATOMS: atom_id res chain seq x y z
N MET A 1 15.88 56.39 13.65
CA MET A 1 15.12 55.23 14.16
C MET A 1 14.37 54.65 12.97
N GLN A 2 14.82 53.52 12.44
CA GLN A 2 14.23 52.90 11.24
C GLN A 2 13.68 51.53 11.65
N PHE A 3 12.36 51.39 11.64
CA PHE A 3 11.66 50.15 11.94
C PHE A 3 11.73 49.22 10.72
N SER A 4 12.41 48.08 10.85
CA SER A 4 12.36 47.00 9.87
C SER A 4 11.14 46.12 10.13
N LEU A 5 10.25 46.04 9.15
CA LEU A 5 9.13 45.10 9.13
C LEU A 5 9.65 43.78 8.53
N VAL A 6 9.74 42.74 9.35
CA VAL A 6 10.06 41.38 8.89
C VAL A 6 8.78 40.76 8.35
N SER A 7 8.70 40.60 7.02
CA SER A 7 7.64 39.86 6.36
C SER A 7 7.78 38.37 6.64
N VAL A 8 6.78 37.80 7.31
CA VAL A 8 6.67 36.34 7.52
C VAL A 8 6.14 35.72 6.23
N PHE A 9 6.99 35.01 5.49
CA PHE A 9 6.55 34.19 4.37
C PHE A 9 5.91 32.91 4.92
N LEU A 10 4.57 32.83 4.85
CA LEU A 10 3.82 31.59 5.05
C LEU A 10 4.14 30.66 3.87
N SER A 11 4.97 29.65 4.11
CA SER A 11 5.26 28.62 3.11
C SER A 11 4.08 27.67 3.06
N THR A 12 3.25 27.79 2.02
CA THR A 12 2.18 26.84 1.75
C THR A 12 2.79 25.57 1.16
N LEU A 13 2.81 24.48 1.92
CA LEU A 13 3.05 23.14 1.39
C LEU A 13 1.95 22.85 0.36
N GLY A 14 2.31 22.86 -0.92
CA GLY A 14 1.39 22.48 -1.99
C GLY A 14 1.30 20.96 -2.04
N LEU A 15 0.14 20.39 -1.71
CA LEU A 15 -0.14 18.99 -2.04
C LEU A 15 -0.28 18.86 -3.56
N ALA A 16 0.81 18.51 -4.24
CA ALA A 16 0.75 18.09 -5.64
C ALA A 16 0.14 16.69 -5.68
N SER A 17 -1.09 16.59 -6.19
CA SER A 17 -1.66 15.28 -6.52
C SER A 17 -0.93 14.78 -7.77
N ALA A 18 0.09 13.95 -7.59
CA ALA A 18 0.75 13.29 -8.71
C ALA A 18 -0.25 12.33 -9.37
N LEU A 19 -0.88 12.77 -10.47
CA LEU A 19 -1.71 11.92 -11.30
C LEU A 19 -0.78 10.98 -12.07
N HIS A 20 -0.68 9.76 -11.57
CA HIS A 20 0.21 8.74 -12.11
C HIS A 20 -0.35 8.21 -13.44
N ASN A 21 0.23 8.63 -14.56
CA ASN A 21 -0.26 8.32 -15.92
C ASN A 21 0.14 6.92 -16.42
N GLY A 22 0.87 6.12 -15.64
CA GLY A 22 1.20 4.73 -15.99
C GLY A 22 0.22 3.72 -15.42
N LEU A 23 -0.01 2.63 -16.15
CA LEU A 23 -0.78 1.50 -15.67
C LEU A 23 -0.02 0.82 -14.53
N ALA A 24 -0.53 0.90 -13.31
CA ALA A 24 0.00 0.15 -12.19
C ALA A 24 0.02 -1.36 -12.49
N ALA A 25 1.10 -2.03 -12.08
CA ALA A 25 1.18 -3.47 -12.18
C ALA A 25 0.04 -4.12 -11.41
N THR A 26 -0.54 -5.17 -11.98
CA THR A 26 -1.46 -6.03 -11.24
C THR A 26 -0.63 -6.93 -10.33
N TRP A 27 -1.00 -6.99 -9.06
CA TRP A 27 -0.33 -7.81 -8.05
C TRP A 27 -0.94 -9.21 -8.06
N ASN A 28 -0.10 -10.23 -8.06
CA ASN A 28 -0.51 -11.62 -8.06
C ASN A 28 -0.28 -12.23 -6.68
N ALA A 29 -1.36 -12.71 -6.05
CA ALA A 29 -1.30 -13.37 -4.77
C ALA A 29 -1.56 -14.88 -4.91
N THR A 30 -0.76 -15.68 -4.23
CA THR A 30 -0.85 -17.15 -4.21
C THR A 30 -0.86 -17.69 -2.79
N ASP A 31 -1.21 -18.97 -2.66
CA ASP A 31 -1.18 -19.70 -1.39
C ASP A 31 -2.01 -19.02 -0.29
N PHE A 32 -3.17 -18.47 -0.67
CA PHE A 32 -4.07 -17.85 0.30
C PHE A 32 -4.71 -18.90 1.19
N GLU A 33 -4.55 -18.70 2.48
CA GLU A 33 -5.14 -19.51 3.53
C GLU A 33 -5.80 -18.60 4.57
N LEU A 34 -6.99 -19.00 5.00
CA LEU A 34 -7.73 -18.35 6.07
C LEU A 34 -8.20 -19.41 7.08
N GLU A 35 -7.67 -19.34 8.29
CA GLU A 35 -7.96 -20.29 9.36
C GLU A 35 -8.65 -19.57 10.52
N CYS A 36 -9.86 -20.01 10.86
CA CYS A 36 -10.67 -19.39 11.90
C CYS A 36 -10.76 -20.28 13.15
N SER A 37 -10.58 -19.65 14.30
CA SER A 37 -10.79 -20.25 15.62
C SER A 37 -11.72 -19.36 16.46
N PRO A 38 -12.20 -19.82 17.63
CA PRO A 38 -12.95 -18.96 18.56
C PRO A 38 -12.19 -17.69 18.98
N GLY A 39 -10.86 -17.67 18.87
CA GLY A 39 -10.01 -16.51 19.18
C GLY A 39 -9.82 -15.52 18.04
N GLY A 40 -10.36 -15.79 16.84
CA GLY A 40 -10.19 -14.98 15.64
C GLY A 40 -9.71 -15.80 14.44
N CYS A 41 -9.58 -15.14 13.28
CA CYS A 41 -9.05 -15.73 12.07
C CYS A 41 -7.64 -15.23 11.76
N THR A 42 -6.78 -16.13 11.34
CA THR A 42 -5.44 -15.85 10.81
C THR A 42 -5.46 -15.98 9.29
N TYR A 43 -4.71 -15.14 8.59
CA TYR A 43 -4.52 -15.23 7.16
C TYR A 43 -3.04 -15.37 6.81
N ARG A 44 -2.75 -16.03 5.69
CA ARG A 44 -1.43 -16.07 5.06
C ARG A 44 -1.57 -16.09 3.54
N PHE A 45 -0.67 -15.44 2.82
CA PHE A 45 -0.51 -15.55 1.36
C PHE A 45 0.84 -14.98 0.90
N ASN A 46 1.31 -15.43 -0.27
CA ASN A 46 2.41 -14.80 -1.00
C ASN A 46 1.85 -13.75 -1.97
N ILE A 47 2.57 -12.66 -2.21
CA ILE A 47 2.17 -11.63 -3.17
C ILE A 47 3.38 -11.01 -3.88
N SER A 48 3.25 -10.85 -5.19
CA SER A 48 4.29 -10.24 -6.02
C SER A 48 3.75 -9.28 -7.07
N ALA A 49 4.60 -8.35 -7.48
CA ALA A 49 4.38 -7.44 -8.59
C ALA A 49 5.69 -7.16 -9.33
N PRO A 50 5.70 -7.15 -10.68
CA PRO A 50 6.87 -6.71 -11.42
C PRO A 50 7.11 -5.20 -11.21
N ALA A 51 8.37 -4.80 -11.29
CA ALA A 51 8.71 -3.38 -11.34
C ALA A 51 8.11 -2.73 -12.59
N THR A 52 7.70 -1.47 -12.45
CA THR A 52 7.24 -0.62 -13.56
C THR A 52 8.10 0.63 -13.62
N GLU A 53 7.84 1.53 -14.57
CA GLU A 53 8.47 2.87 -14.64
C GLU A 53 8.26 3.71 -13.37
N ASN A 54 7.39 3.25 -12.48
CA ASN A 54 6.49 4.09 -11.72
C ASN A 54 6.30 3.57 -10.29
N ALA A 55 6.74 2.33 -10.03
CA ALA A 55 6.78 1.70 -8.74
C ALA A 55 7.80 0.55 -8.77
N PRO A 56 8.57 0.34 -7.69
CA PRO A 56 9.44 -0.81 -7.58
C PRO A 56 8.63 -2.11 -7.57
N GLY A 57 9.27 -3.18 -8.03
CA GLY A 57 8.70 -4.52 -7.91
C GLY A 57 8.89 -5.06 -6.50
N PHE A 58 8.05 -6.01 -6.12
CA PHE A 58 8.15 -6.69 -4.83
C PHE A 58 7.73 -8.15 -4.97
N ASP A 59 8.21 -8.99 -4.06
CA ASP A 59 7.82 -10.39 -3.89
C ASP A 59 7.97 -10.74 -2.40
N THR A 60 6.86 -11.01 -1.72
CA THR A 60 6.82 -11.13 -0.26
C THR A 60 5.74 -12.08 0.24
N SER A 61 5.90 -12.55 1.48
CA SER A 61 4.88 -13.30 2.21
C SER A 61 4.21 -12.40 3.25
N CYS A 62 2.89 -12.49 3.34
CA CYS A 62 2.06 -11.73 4.26
C CYS A 62 1.31 -12.67 5.20
N GLU A 63 1.39 -12.43 6.50
CA GLU A 63 0.60 -13.12 7.51
C GLU A 63 0.08 -12.16 8.58
N GLY A 64 -1.06 -12.51 9.20
CA GLY A 64 -1.63 -11.68 10.25
C GLY A 64 -2.94 -12.21 10.82
N ILE A 65 -3.49 -11.43 11.76
CA ILE A 65 -4.77 -11.72 12.41
C ILE A 65 -5.81 -10.70 11.92
N THR A 66 -6.94 -11.19 11.43
CA THR A 66 -8.05 -10.34 10.96
C THR A 66 -8.62 -9.50 12.11
N PRO A 67 -9.08 -8.25 11.87
CA PRO A 67 -9.03 -7.48 10.62
C PRO A 67 -7.81 -6.55 10.53
N ASN A 68 -6.80 -6.77 11.37
CA ASN A 68 -5.73 -5.79 11.55
C ASN A 68 -4.80 -5.74 10.34
N ALA A 69 -4.34 -4.52 10.03
CA ALA A 69 -3.24 -4.32 9.10
C ALA A 69 -1.93 -4.75 9.74
N THR A 70 -1.13 -5.54 9.03
CA THR A 70 0.17 -6.07 9.50
C THR A 70 1.18 -5.92 8.37
N ARG A 71 2.43 -5.59 8.70
CA ARG A 71 3.51 -5.57 7.72
C ARG A 71 3.79 -7.00 7.27
N CYS A 72 4.03 -7.18 5.98
CA CYS A 72 4.50 -8.44 5.43
C CYS A 72 6.01 -8.60 5.73
N ASP A 73 6.62 -9.68 5.24
CA ASP A 73 8.07 -9.90 5.38
C ASP A 73 8.89 -8.77 4.74
N ASP A 74 8.35 -8.20 3.66
CA ASP A 74 8.80 -6.92 3.13
C ASP A 74 8.06 -5.80 3.88
N GLU A 75 8.81 -5.01 4.66
CA GLU A 75 8.25 -3.92 5.46
C GLU A 75 7.65 -2.80 4.61
N ALA A 76 7.98 -2.71 3.32
CA ALA A 76 7.34 -1.81 2.35
C ALA A 76 5.88 -2.23 2.05
N ILE A 77 5.49 -3.46 2.37
CA ILE A 77 4.18 -4.02 2.10
C ILE A 77 3.39 -4.21 3.39
N THR A 78 2.15 -3.72 3.41
CA THR A 78 1.20 -3.93 4.50
C THR A 78 -0.05 -4.59 3.97
N ALA A 79 -0.52 -5.63 4.64
CA ALA A 79 -1.73 -6.36 4.29
C ALA A 79 -2.76 -6.34 5.42
N SER A 80 -4.04 -6.47 5.08
CA SER A 80 -5.12 -6.76 6.03
C SER A 80 -6.19 -7.59 5.35
N VAL A 81 -6.79 -8.53 6.08
CA VAL A 81 -7.95 -9.32 5.62
C VAL A 81 -9.10 -9.07 6.58
N SER A 82 -10.23 -8.60 6.07
CA SER A 82 -11.41 -8.24 6.86
C SER A 82 -12.65 -8.99 6.40
N PRO A 83 -13.53 -9.44 7.32
CA PRO A 83 -14.75 -10.12 6.93
C PRO A 83 -15.72 -9.15 6.23
N LEU A 84 -16.39 -9.64 5.19
CA LEU A 84 -17.57 -9.00 4.59
C LEU A 84 -18.82 -9.85 4.92
N THR A 85 -19.83 -9.83 4.04
CA THR A 85 -20.95 -10.78 4.12
C THR A 85 -20.47 -12.17 3.74
N HIS A 86 -20.66 -13.15 4.63
CA HIS A 86 -20.26 -14.54 4.38
C HIS A 86 -20.75 -15.03 3.00
N PRO A 87 -19.89 -15.70 2.20
CA PRO A 87 -18.53 -16.18 2.51
C PRO A 87 -17.38 -15.24 2.09
N LEU A 88 -17.67 -13.95 1.88
CA LEU A 88 -16.71 -13.01 1.31
C LEU A 88 -15.81 -12.37 2.37
N TRP A 89 -14.56 -12.16 1.97
CA TRP A 89 -13.51 -11.47 2.72
C TRP A 89 -12.87 -10.42 1.83
N ASN A 90 -12.57 -9.25 2.37
CA ASN A 90 -11.83 -8.22 1.67
C ASN A 90 -10.35 -8.34 2.03
N VAL A 91 -9.51 -8.50 1.01
CA VAL A 91 -8.06 -8.38 1.13
C VAL A 91 -7.68 -6.98 0.68
N LYS A 92 -6.95 -6.26 1.53
CA LYS A 92 -6.35 -4.96 1.21
C LYS A 92 -4.84 -5.07 1.35
N VAL A 93 -4.12 -4.57 0.35
CA VAL A 93 -2.66 -4.47 0.37
C VAL A 93 -2.25 -3.04 0.03
N GLN A 94 -1.23 -2.55 0.72
CA GLN A 94 -0.57 -1.27 0.48
C GLN A 94 0.92 -1.51 0.27
N HIS A 95 1.48 -0.84 -0.74
CA HIS A 95 2.90 -0.79 -1.03
C HIS A 95 3.37 0.66 -0.87
N GLU A 96 4.41 0.87 -0.05
CA GLU A 96 4.99 2.17 0.25
C GLU A 96 6.51 2.14 -0.02
N TRP A 97 7.01 3.11 -0.78
CA TRP A 97 8.44 3.23 -1.07
C TRP A 97 8.90 4.67 -1.02
N HIS A 98 10.22 4.86 -0.96
CA HIS A 98 10.87 6.15 -0.81
C HIS A 98 11.86 6.35 -1.95
N GLU A 99 11.92 7.56 -2.49
CA GLU A 99 12.93 7.97 -3.49
C GLU A 99 13.56 9.29 -3.04
N ASP A 100 14.88 9.39 -3.24
CA ASP A 100 15.59 10.63 -2.92
C ASP A 100 15.50 11.58 -4.13
N GLU A 101 14.92 12.77 -3.93
CA GLU A 101 14.83 13.81 -4.95
C GLU A 101 16.03 14.76 -4.85
N GLU A 102 17.08 14.45 -5.61
CA GLU A 102 18.36 15.18 -5.57
C GLU A 102 18.19 16.68 -5.83
N ASP A 103 17.32 17.08 -6.76
CA ASP A 103 17.07 18.48 -7.13
C ASP A 103 16.51 19.32 -5.96
N PHE A 104 15.85 18.67 -4.99
CA PHE A 104 15.22 19.31 -3.84
C PHE A 104 15.87 18.96 -2.51
N ASN A 105 16.87 18.05 -2.50
CA ASN A 105 17.48 17.49 -1.30
C ASN A 105 16.41 17.01 -0.28
N ALA A 106 15.39 16.34 -0.81
CA ALA A 106 14.22 15.85 -0.09
C ALA A 106 14.03 14.36 -0.37
N GLN A 107 13.30 13.67 0.51
CA GLN A 107 12.88 12.30 0.29
C GLN A 107 11.39 12.29 -0.01
N ALA A 108 11.03 11.78 -1.17
CA ALA A 108 9.65 11.57 -1.54
C ALA A 108 9.17 10.21 -1.00
N THR A 109 7.96 10.18 -0.47
CA THR A 109 7.25 8.95 -0.09
C THR A 109 6.09 8.73 -1.05
N TYR A 110 6.06 7.55 -1.66
CA TYR A 110 5.00 7.13 -2.55
C TYR A 110 4.25 5.94 -1.99
N TRP A 111 2.95 5.85 -2.30
CA TRP A 111 2.15 4.69 -1.96
C TRP A 111 1.17 4.31 -3.05
N GLN A 112 0.94 3.00 -3.14
CA GLN A 112 -0.12 2.38 -3.91
C GLN A 112 -0.92 1.44 -3.03
N ALA A 113 -2.23 1.41 -3.20
CA ALA A 113 -3.08 0.44 -2.51
C ALA A 113 -4.11 -0.15 -3.46
N GLY A 114 -4.44 -1.41 -3.19
CA GLY A 114 -5.46 -2.15 -3.91
C GLY A 114 -6.25 -3.06 -2.98
N THR A 115 -7.45 -3.41 -3.42
CA THR A 115 -8.31 -4.35 -2.71
C THR A 115 -8.89 -5.37 -3.67
N THR A 116 -9.21 -6.54 -3.13
CA THR A 116 -9.99 -7.56 -3.84
C THR A 116 -10.83 -8.35 -2.84
N ASN A 117 -11.87 -9.01 -3.35
CA ASN A 117 -12.71 -9.88 -2.52
C ASN A 117 -12.40 -11.34 -2.83
N VAL A 118 -12.25 -12.13 -1.79
CA VAL A 118 -11.95 -13.56 -1.85
C VAL A 118 -12.96 -14.34 -1.02
N THR A 119 -12.94 -15.66 -1.18
CA THR A 119 -13.62 -16.62 -0.31
C THR A 119 -12.59 -17.46 0.43
N GLU A 120 -13.02 -18.19 1.47
CA GLU A 120 -12.20 -19.18 2.18
C GLU A 120 -11.61 -20.27 1.25
N THR A 121 -12.22 -20.51 0.09
CA THR A 121 -11.76 -21.49 -0.90
C THR A 121 -10.84 -20.90 -1.96
N THR A 122 -10.59 -19.60 -1.94
CA THR A 122 -9.71 -18.94 -2.92
C THR A 122 -8.26 -19.24 -2.56
N THR A 123 -7.46 -19.77 -3.49
CA THR A 123 -6.02 -19.98 -3.27
C THR A 123 -5.15 -18.95 -4.00
N THR A 124 -5.69 -18.32 -5.04
CA THR A 124 -4.98 -17.38 -5.91
C THR A 124 -5.93 -16.26 -6.31
N PHE A 125 -5.43 -15.02 -6.28
CA PHE A 125 -6.21 -13.85 -6.69
C PHE A 125 -5.30 -12.73 -7.22
N LEU A 126 -5.92 -11.79 -7.93
CA LEU A 126 -5.26 -10.60 -8.43
C LEU A 126 -5.76 -9.37 -7.68
N ILE A 127 -4.84 -8.45 -7.40
CA ILE A 127 -5.16 -7.11 -6.89
C ILE A 127 -4.71 -6.10 -7.93
N LYS A 128 -5.63 -5.23 -8.36
CA LYS A 128 -5.30 -4.07 -9.18
C LYS A 128 -5.31 -2.82 -8.30
N PRO A 129 -4.16 -2.17 -8.07
CA PRO A 129 -4.12 -0.93 -7.31
C PRO A 129 -4.98 0.15 -7.97
N ASN A 130 -5.72 0.89 -7.16
CA ASN A 130 -6.61 1.96 -7.60
C ASN A 130 -6.45 3.24 -6.78
N VAL A 131 -5.59 3.22 -5.76
CA VAL A 131 -5.20 4.39 -4.97
C VAL A 131 -3.71 4.62 -5.16
N PHE A 132 -3.34 5.86 -5.46
CA PHE A 132 -1.99 6.33 -5.76
C PHE A 132 -1.78 7.68 -5.13
N TYR A 133 -0.61 7.90 -4.54
CA TYR A 133 -0.24 9.20 -3.99
C TYR A 133 1.28 9.27 -3.79
N GLY A 134 1.81 10.49 -3.91
CA GLY A 134 3.19 10.81 -3.59
C GLY A 134 3.24 12.14 -2.83
N VAL A 135 4.16 12.24 -1.87
CA VAL A 135 4.57 13.49 -1.23
C VAL A 135 6.07 13.63 -1.34
N ALA A 136 6.53 14.84 -1.64
CA ALA A 136 7.92 15.27 -1.62
C ALA A 136 8.03 16.51 -0.72
#